data_AF-A0A0S8EMS2-F1
#
_entry.id   AF-A0A0S8EMS2-F1
#
_cell.length_a   1.000
_cell.length_b   1.000
_cell.length_c   1.000
_cell.angle_alpha   90.00
_cell.angle_beta   90.00
_cell.angle_gamma   90.00
#
_symmetry.space_group_name_H-M   'P 1'
#
loop_
_entity.id
_entity.type
_entity.pdbx_description
1 polymer ?
#
loop_
_entity_poly.entity_id
_entity_poly.type
_entity_poly.pdbx_seq_one_letter_code
_entity_poly.pdbx_strand_id
1 'polypeptide(L)'
;SGWAVVGAAAVFVIVQTLEGWVLTPLVQGKAVGLHPVTLTVALLVGYNVLGLFGLIAAVPLASSVKILAREFVLPKVEELADETPDAGA
;
A
#
# COMPACT_ATOMS: atom_id res chain seq x y z
N SER A 1 32.25 -15.61 22.17
CA SER A 1 31.69 -15.83 23.52
C SER A 1 30.19 -15.57 23.53
N GLY A 2 29.39 -16.38 24.23
CA GLY A 2 27.92 -16.34 24.16
C GLY A 2 27.27 -15.01 24.56
N TRP A 3 27.91 -14.25 25.45
CA TRP A 3 27.43 -12.94 25.88
C TRP A 3 27.41 -11.89 24.76
N ALA A 4 28.32 -11.98 23.79
CA ALA A 4 28.33 -11.06 22.64
C ALA A 4 27.16 -11.35 21.69
N VAL A 5 26.78 -12.62 21.54
CA VAL A 5 25.65 -13.05 20.70
C VAL A 5 24.34 -12.58 21.31
N VAL A 6 24.20 -12.72 22.63
CA VAL A 6 23.01 -12.25 23.37
C VAL A 6 22.89 -10.73 23.28
N GLY A 7 24.00 -10.00 23.45
CA GLY A 7 24.03 -8.54 23.30
C GLY A 7 23.63 -8.06 21.90
N ALA A 8 24.18 -8.68 20.86
CA ALA A 8 23.84 -8.36 19.47
C ALA A 8 22.37 -8.66 19.14
N ALA A 9 21.84 -9.79 19.60
CA ALA A 9 20.44 -10.15 19.40
C ALA A 9 19.48 -9.16 20.09
N ALA A 10 19.79 -8.73 21.31
CA ALA A 10 18.99 -7.75 22.03
C ALA A 10 18.93 -6.40 21.28
N VAL A 11 20.08 -5.90 20.81
CA VAL A 11 20.14 -4.67 20.01
C VAL A 11 19.37 -4.83 18.70
N PHE A 12 19.54 -5.96 18.00
CA PHE A 12 18.83 -6.24 16.75
C PHE A 12 17.31 -6.23 16.93
N VAL A 13 16.79 -6.85 17.99
CA VAL A 13 15.35 -6.86 18.30
C VAL A 13 14.83 -5.46 18.58
N ILE A 14 15.58 -4.64 19.33
CA ILE A 14 15.19 -3.26 19.63
C ILE A 14 15.12 -2.44 18.34
N VAL A 15 16.15 -2.51 17.50
CA VAL A 15 16.21 -1.78 16.23
C VAL A 15 15.09 -2.24 15.30
N GLN A 16 14.88 -3.54 15.13
CA GLN A 16 13.82 -4.07 14.27
C GLN A 16 12.42 -3.68 14.75
N THR A 17 12.20 -3.65 16.07
CA THR A 17 10.92 -3.22 16.62
C THR A 17 10.67 -1.74 16.32
N LEU A 18 11.68 -0.89 16.51
CA LEU A 18 11.60 0.54 16.18
C LEU A 18 11.39 0.76 14.68
N GLU A 19 12.11 0.02 13.83
CA GLU A 19 11.95 0.08 12.38
C GLU A 19 10.54 -0.33 11.95
N GLY A 20 10.04 -1.46 12.42
CA GLY A 20 8.72 -1.97 12.03
C GLY A 20 7.56 -1.12 12.54
N TRP A 21 7.65 -0.58 13.75
CA TRP A 21 6.52 0.08 14.43
C TRP A 21 6.51 1.59 14.29
N VAL A 22 7.67 2.22 14.09
CA VAL A 22 7.78 3.68 14.04
C VAL A 22 8.27 4.14 12.68
N LEU A 23 9.44 3.66 12.23
CA LEU A 23 10.01 4.15 10.97
C LEU A 23 9.17 3.71 9.78
N THR A 24 8.69 2.47 9.76
CA THR A 24 7.86 1.94 8.68
C THR A 24 6.59 2.76 8.49
N PRO A 25 5.73 3.00 9.50
CA PRO A 25 4.54 3.84 9.31
C PRO A 25 4.87 5.32 9.11
N LEU A 26 6.01 5.83 9.59
CA LEU A 26 6.43 7.21 9.35
C LEU A 26 6.86 7.42 7.88
N VAL A 27 7.67 6.48 7.35
CA VAL A 27 8.18 6.50 5.97
C VAL A 27 7.09 6.10 4.98
N GLN A 28 6.28 5.10 5.33
CA GLN A 28 5.10 4.70 4.58
C GLN A 28 3.88 5.58 4.87
N GLY A 29 4.05 6.60 5.74
CA GLY A 29 3.24 7.79 5.99
C GLY A 29 1.79 7.60 6.41
N LYS A 30 1.02 6.91 5.59
CA LYS A 30 -0.38 6.54 5.75
C LYS A 30 -0.46 5.30 4.89
N ALA A 31 -0.86 4.15 5.45
CA ALA A 31 -0.95 2.87 4.74
C ALA A 31 -1.30 3.08 3.26
N VAL A 32 -0.78 2.25 2.34
CA VAL A 32 -1.08 2.21 0.89
C VAL A 32 -2.54 2.54 0.52
N GLY A 33 -3.45 2.47 1.48
CA GLY A 33 -4.76 3.11 1.49
C GLY A 33 -5.70 2.32 0.62
N LEU A 34 -5.25 1.13 0.25
CA LEU A 34 -6.05 0.05 -0.24
C LEU A 34 -6.98 -0.29 0.90
N HIS A 35 -8.26 -0.10 0.65
CA HIS A 35 -9.28 -0.62 1.54
C HIS A 35 -9.06 -2.14 1.69
N PRO A 36 -9.22 -2.74 2.89
CA PRO A 36 -8.97 -4.16 3.10
C PRO A 36 -9.67 -5.05 2.07
N VAL A 37 -10.88 -4.67 1.64
CA VAL A 37 -11.63 -5.35 0.58
C VAL A 37 -10.91 -5.33 -0.76
N THR A 38 -10.35 -4.19 -1.19
CA THR A 38 -9.60 -4.08 -2.46
C THR A 38 -8.36 -4.97 -2.44
N LEU A 39 -7.68 -5.05 -1.30
CA LEU A 39 -6.53 -5.93 -1.11
C LEU A 39 -6.95 -7.39 -1.24
N THR A 40 -8.02 -7.81 -0.55
CA THR A 40 -8.55 -9.18 -0.64
C THR A 40 -8.96 -9.54 -2.07
N VAL A 41 -9.65 -8.64 -2.78
CA VAL A 41 -10.03 -8.87 -4.17
C VAL A 41 -8.79 -9.00 -5.05
N ALA A 42 -7.80 -8.12 -4.91
CA ALA A 42 -6.56 -8.20 -5.67
C ALA A 42 -5.78 -9.50 -5.40
N LEU A 43 -5.75 -9.97 -4.15
CA LEU A 43 -5.14 -11.25 -3.77
C LEU A 43 -5.85 -12.42 -4.43
N LEU A 44 -7.19 -12.45 -4.40
CA LEU A 44 -7.98 -13.52 -5.01
C LEU A 44 -7.81 -13.56 -6.53
N VAL A 45 -7.82 -12.39 -7.18
CA VAL A 45 -7.60 -12.27 -8.63
C VAL A 45 -6.17 -12.68 -8.98
N GLY A 46 -5.17 -12.15 -8.26
CA GLY A 46 -3.76 -12.50 -8.47
C GLY A 46 -3.51 -14.00 -8.29
N TYR A 47 -4.08 -14.60 -7.25
CA TYR A 47 -4.00 -16.04 -7.02
C TYR A 47 -4.61 -16.86 -8.17
N ASN A 48 -5.76 -16.45 -8.70
CA ASN A 48 -6.39 -17.16 -9.82
C ASN A 48 -5.58 -17.05 -11.13
N VAL A 49 -4.89 -15.94 -11.38
CA VAL A 49 -4.15 -15.73 -12.63
C VAL A 49 -2.74 -16.33 -12.59
N LEU A 50 -2.01 -16.16 -11.47
CA LEU A 50 -0.59 -16.52 -11.35
C LEU A 50 -0.28 -17.43 -10.14
N GLY A 51 -1.31 -17.92 -9.44
CA GLY A 51 -1.13 -18.78 -8.26
C GLY A 51 -0.41 -18.04 -7.12
N LEU A 52 0.53 -18.75 -6.47
CA LEU A 52 1.29 -18.20 -5.35
C LEU A 52 2.10 -16.94 -5.74
N PHE A 53 2.63 -16.88 -6.96
CA PHE A 53 3.35 -15.70 -7.45
C PHE A 53 2.44 -14.48 -7.54
N GLY A 54 1.18 -14.69 -7.90
CA GLY A 54 0.16 -13.64 -7.94
C GLY A 54 -0.17 -13.08 -6.55
N LEU A 55 -0.15 -13.92 -5.51
CA LEU A 55 -0.34 -13.46 -4.12
C LEU A 55 0.82 -12.56 -3.65
N ILE A 56 2.07 -12.94 -3.95
CA ILE A 56 3.26 -12.14 -3.60
C ILE A 56 3.24 -10.78 -4.32
N ALA A 57 2.85 -10.78 -5.60
CA ALA A 57 2.78 -9.57 -6.41
C ALA A 57 1.52 -8.73 -6.20
N ALA A 58 0.46 -9.27 -5.57
CA ALA A 58 -0.85 -8.61 -5.47
C ALA A 58 -0.79 -7.25 -4.76
N VAL A 59 -0.03 -7.15 -3.66
CA VAL A 59 0.07 -5.91 -2.87
C VAL A 59 0.71 -4.76 -3.67
N PRO A 60 1.93 -4.91 -4.24
CA PRO A 60 2.52 -3.85 -5.04
C PRO A 60 1.70 -3.54 -6.30
N LEU A 61 1.14 -4.54 -6.98
CA LEU A 61 0.31 -4.31 -8.17
C LEU A 61 -0.96 -3.50 -7.84
N ALA A 62 -1.67 -3.87 -6.77
CA ALA A 62 -2.86 -3.14 -6.33
C ALA A 62 -2.51 -1.70 -5.94
N SER A 63 -1.36 -1.48 -5.31
CA SER A 63 -0.87 -0.14 -4.98
C SER A 63 -0.57 0.68 -6.23
N SER A 64 0.13 0.11 -7.22
CA SER A 64 0.45 0.79 -8.48
C SER A 64 -0.81 1.17 -9.25
N VAL A 65 -1.78 0.26 -9.37
CA VAL A 65 -3.06 0.54 -10.05
C VAL A 65 -3.81 1.66 -9.35
N LYS A 66 -3.85 1.65 -8.01
CA LYS A 66 -4.50 2.71 -7.24
C LYS A 66 -3.85 4.08 -7.48
N ILE A 67 -2.52 4.15 -7.47
CA ILE A 67 -1.79 5.40 -7.73
C ILE A 67 -2.09 5.91 -9.15
N LEU A 68 -2.05 5.01 -10.14
CA LEU A 68 -2.36 5.36 -11.52
C LEU A 68 -3.79 5.89 -11.68
N ALA A 69 -4.76 5.22 -11.05
CA ALA A 69 -6.16 5.67 -11.07
C ALA A 69 -6.30 7.05 -10.42
N ARG A 70 -5.63 7.29 -9.28
CA ARG A 70 -5.66 8.58 -8.60
C ARG A 70 -5.08 9.70 -9.46
N GLU A 71 -3.98 9.45 -10.15
CA GLU A 71 -3.28 10.49 -10.91
C GLU A 71 -3.94 10.79 -12.25
N PHE A 72 -4.48 9.77 -12.95
CA PHE A 72 -5.01 9.93 -14.31
C PHE A 72 -6.54 10.08 -14.37
N VAL A 73 -7.29 9.48 -13.45
CA VAL A 73 -8.77 9.48 -13.53
C VAL A 73 -9.37 10.68 -12.81
N LEU A 74 -8.85 11.05 -11.65
CA LEU A 74 -9.37 12.20 -10.88
C LEU A 74 -9.36 13.54 -11.64
N PRO A 75 -8.29 13.96 -12.36
CA PRO A 75 -8.31 15.23 -13.06
C PRO A 75 -9.36 15.30 -14.18
N LYS A 76 -9.71 14.16 -14.81
CA LYS A 76 -10.73 14.11 -15.85
C LYS A 76 -12.15 14.21 -15.29
N VAL A 77 -12.37 13.71 -14.08
CA VAL A 77 -13.69 13.78 -13.41
C VAL A 77 -13.96 15.19 -12.90
N GLU A 78 -12.93 15.91 -12.44
CA GLU A 78 -13.04 17.33 -12.04
C GLU A 78 -13.35 18.23 -13.25
N GLU A 79 -12.70 17.98 -14.39
CA GLU A 79 -12.97 18.68 -15.65
C GLU A 79 -14.43 18.49 -16.11
N LEU A 80 -14.99 17.28 -15.96
CA LEU A 80 -16.39 16.98 -16.27
C LEU A 80 -17.38 17.55 -15.23
N ALA A 81 -16.95 17.71 -13.97
CA ALA A 81 -17.77 18.30 -12.92
C ALA A 81 -17.87 19.82 -13.08
N ASP A 82 -16.78 20.48 -13.45
CA ASP A 82 -16.73 21.92 -13.79
C ASP A 82 -17.43 22.22 -15.14
N GLU A 83 -17.52 21.24 -16.05
CA GLU A 83 -18.33 21.28 -17.27
C GLU A 83 -19.83 21.04 -17.04
N THR A 84 -20.31 21.00 -15.80
CA THR A 84 -21.74 21.23 -15.55
C THR A 84 -21.96 22.74 -15.50
N PRO A 85 -22.29 23.42 -16.62
CA PRO A 85 -22.69 24.81 -16.57
C PRO A 85 -23.87 24.89 -15.61
N ASP A 86 -23.72 25.80 -14.65
CA ASP A 86 -24.80 26.46 -13.94
C ASP A 86 -26.17 26.00 -14.46
N ALA A 87 -26.72 24.98 -13.81
CA ALA A 87 -28.16 24.75 -13.86
C ALA A 87 -28.80 25.88 -13.06
N GLY A 88 -28.62 27.11 -13.55
CA GLY A 88 -29.45 28.24 -13.25
C GLY A 88 -30.75 28.02 -13.98
N ALA A 89 -31.75 27.47 -13.28
CA ALA A 89 -33.18 27.60 -13.57
C ALA A 89 -34.00 27.10 -12.37
#